data_AF-A0A1W6MUK6-F1
#
_entry.id   AF-A0A1W6MUK6-F1
#
_cell.length_a   1.000
_cell.length_b   1.000
_cell.length_c   1.000
_cell.angle_alpha   90.00
_cell.angle_beta   90.00
_cell.angle_gamma   90.00
#
_symmetry.space_group_name_H-M   'P 1'
#
loop_
_entity.id
_entity.type
_entity.pdbx_description
1 polymer ?
#
loop_
_entity_poly.entity_id
_entity_poly.type
_entity_poly.pdbx_seq_one_letter_code
_entity_poly.pdbx_strand_id
1 'polypeptide(L)'
;MDVYNEERENIGKIKDIALDPNGLNGYIISVGEFLGTGDHYVVVHPSAISFKAKDDKWHATMHVDADKLRAAPEYKYSSKS
;
A
#
# COMPACT_ATOMS: atom_id res chain seq x y z
N MET A 1 2.66 -3.89 -6.85
CA MET A 1 3.16 -2.65 -7.51
C MET A 1 3.84 -1.80 -6.46
N ASP A 2 5.05 -1.31 -6.73
CA ASP A 2 5.81 -0.54 -5.73
C ASP A 2 5.25 0.88 -5.61
N VAL A 3 5.30 1.44 -4.40
CA VAL A 3 4.79 2.76 -4.06
C VAL A 3 5.95 3.65 -3.65
N TYR A 4 5.99 4.86 -4.21
CA TYR A 4 7.05 5.82 -3.93
C TYR A 4 6.50 7.10 -3.30
N ASN A 5 7.28 7.72 -2.42
CA ASN A 5 6.98 9.07 -1.94
C ASN A 5 7.48 10.15 -2.92
N GLU A 6 7.28 11.41 -2.56
CA GLU A 6 7.71 12.56 -3.36
C GLU A 6 9.24 12.65 -3.50
N GLU A 7 9.97 12.09 -2.54
CA GLU A 7 11.44 12.00 -2.52
C GLU A 7 11.98 10.82 -3.36
N ARG A 8 11.09 10.07 -4.03
CA ARG A 8 11.39 8.85 -4.82
C ARG A 8 11.91 7.68 -3.97
N GLU A 9 11.61 7.67 -2.69
CA GLU A 9 11.89 6.54 -1.82
C GLU A 9 10.77 5.51 -1.93
N ASN A 10 11.13 4.22 -1.95
CA ASN A 10 10.14 3.15 -1.89
C ASN A 10 9.61 3.06 -0.46
N ILE A 11 8.30 3.27 -0.30
CA ILE A 11 7.63 3.26 1.00
C ILE A 11 6.80 1.99 1.23
N GLY A 12 6.76 1.08 0.25
CA GLY A 12 6.03 -0.17 0.34
C GLY A 12 5.56 -0.71 -1.02
N LYS A 13 4.74 -1.75 -0.96
CA LYS A 13 4.21 -2.42 -2.15
C LYS A 13 2.71 -2.66 -2.02
N ILE A 14 1.93 -2.22 -3.00
CA ILE A 14 0.53 -2.63 -3.14
C ILE A 14 0.51 -4.13 -3.42
N LYS A 15 -0.15 -4.87 -2.54
CA LYS A 15 -0.30 -6.33 -2.58
C LYS A 15 -1.69 -6.76 -3.00
N ASP A 16 -2.70 -6.04 -2.55
CA ASP A 16 -4.09 -6.39 -2.76
C ASP A 16 -5.00 -5.14 -2.70
N ILE A 17 -6.28 -5.31 -2.98
CA ILE A 17 -7.33 -4.29 -2.89
C ILE A 17 -8.44 -4.77 -1.95
N ALA A 18 -8.93 -3.87 -1.11
CA ALA A 18 -10.13 -4.09 -0.32
C ALA A 18 -11.34 -3.61 -1.11
N LEU A 19 -12.28 -4.52 -1.37
CA LEU A 19 -13.55 -4.26 -2.05
C LEU A 19 -14.72 -4.39 -1.07
N ASP A 20 -15.74 -3.58 -1.26
CA ASP A 20 -17.04 -3.68 -0.60
C ASP A 20 -18.17 -3.68 -1.65
N PRO A 21 -19.45 -3.79 -1.25
CA PRO A 21 -20.57 -3.73 -2.20
C PRO A 21 -20.67 -2.41 -3.00
N ASN A 22 -20.05 -1.33 -2.53
CA ASN A 22 -20.02 -0.03 -3.19
C ASN A 22 -18.80 0.13 -4.13
N GLY A 23 -17.84 -0.79 -4.09
CA GLY A 23 -16.67 -0.83 -4.96
C GLY A 23 -15.35 -0.83 -4.21
N LEU A 24 -14.40 -0.02 -4.66
CA LEU A 24 -13.06 0.04 -4.09
C LEU A 24 -13.07 0.79 -2.76
N ASN A 25 -12.74 0.08 -1.68
CA ASN A 25 -12.68 0.62 -0.33
C ASN A 25 -11.23 0.96 0.11
N GLY A 26 -10.21 0.29 -0.45
CA GLY A 26 -8.82 0.61 -0.12
C GLY A 26 -7.78 -0.22 -0.86
N TYR A 27 -6.54 0.22 -0.76
CA TYR A 27 -5.36 -0.54 -1.21
C TYR A 27 -4.64 -1.12 0.00
N ILE A 28 -4.24 -2.39 -0.08
CA ILE A 28 -3.47 -3.05 0.96
C ILE A 28 -1.98 -2.94 0.57
N ILE A 29 -1.23 -2.18 1.36
CA ILE A 29 0.20 -1.95 1.18
C ILE A 29 0.97 -2.76 2.21
N SER A 30 1.95 -3.53 1.74
CA SER A 30 2.98 -4.15 2.58
C SER A 30 4.11 -3.15 2.81
N VAL A 31 4.49 -2.97 4.08
CA VAL A 31 5.44 -1.95 4.54
C VAL A 31 6.54 -2.65 5.35
N GLY A 32 7.68 -2.97 4.74
CA GLY A 32 8.79 -3.67 5.41
C GLY A 32 9.43 -4.79 4.59
N GLU A 33 10.57 -5.30 5.07
CA GLU A 33 11.39 -6.30 4.38
C GLU A 33 10.76 -7.70 4.37
N PHE A 34 10.93 -8.33 3.22
CA PHE A 34 10.18 -9.45 2.68
C PHE A 34 10.54 -10.83 3.27
N LEU A 35 11.19 -10.93 4.45
CA LEU A 35 11.75 -12.21 4.94
C LEU A 35 11.83 -12.31 6.49
N GLY A 36 10.79 -12.83 7.14
CA GLY A 36 10.96 -13.60 8.38
C GLY A 36 10.44 -13.02 9.70
N THR A 37 9.89 -11.82 9.72
CA THR A 37 9.10 -11.30 10.87
C THR A 37 7.85 -10.65 10.30
N GLY A 38 6.71 -11.35 10.36
CA GLY A 38 5.34 -10.91 10.03
C GLY A 38 5.19 -9.75 9.06
N ASP A 39 4.61 -10.01 7.88
CA ASP A 39 4.26 -8.96 6.94
C ASP A 39 3.38 -7.88 7.61
N HIS A 40 3.88 -6.65 7.75
CA HIS A 40 3.07 -5.52 8.21
C HIS A 40 2.29 -4.95 7.03
N TYR A 41 0.98 -5.16 7.05
CA TYR A 41 0.06 -4.64 6.05
C TYR A 41 -0.66 -3.41 6.56
N VAL A 42 -0.95 -2.47 5.67
CA VAL A 42 -1.71 -1.26 5.98
C VAL A 42 -2.76 -1.07 4.90
N VAL A 43 -4.00 -0.77 5.29
CA VAL A 43 -5.03 -0.33 4.34
C VAL A 43 -4.94 1.19 4.21
N VAL A 44 -4.83 1.65 2.97
CA VAL A 44 -4.89 3.07 2.67
C VAL A 44 -6.10 3.37 1.80
N HIS A 45 -6.70 4.54 2.05
CA HIS A 45 -7.84 5.00 1.27
C HIS A 45 -7.43 5.21 -0.20
N PRO A 46 -8.30 4.93 -1.20
CA PRO A 46 -7.92 5.04 -2.61
C PRO A 46 -7.43 6.44 -3.01
N SER A 47 -7.98 7.50 -2.39
CA SER A 47 -7.57 8.89 -2.65
C SER A 47 -6.15 9.23 -2.16
N ALA A 48 -5.54 8.38 -1.31
CA ALA A 48 -4.20 8.60 -0.80
C ALA A 48 -3.11 8.17 -1.81
N ILE A 49 -3.48 7.39 -2.83
CA ILE A 49 -2.56 6.93 -3.89
C ILE A 49 -2.87 7.65 -5.20
N SER A 50 -1.83 8.19 -5.82
CA SER A 50 -1.86 8.69 -7.19
C SER A 50 -1.21 7.68 -8.12
N PHE A 51 -1.90 7.36 -9.23
CA PHE A 51 -1.36 6.51 -10.29
C PHE A 51 -1.02 7.35 -11.52
N LYS A 52 0.17 7.15 -12.07
CA LYS A 52 0.60 7.79 -13.32
C LYS A 52 1.16 6.74 -14.28
N ALA A 53 0.69 6.75 -15.52
CA ALA A 53 1.29 5.97 -16.58
C ALA A 53 2.45 6.74 -17.19
N LYS A 54 3.64 6.14 -17.24
CA LYS A 54 4.83 6.67 -17.91
C LYS A 54 5.62 5.52 -18.50
N ASP A 55 6.12 5.69 -19.73
CA ASP A 55 6.96 4.68 -20.42
C ASP A 55 6.29 3.29 -20.44
N ASP A 56 4.99 3.25 -20.73
CA ASP A 56 4.13 2.05 -20.72
C ASP A 56 4.06 1.30 -19.37
N LYS A 57 4.41 1.97 -18.27
CA LYS A 57 4.36 1.43 -16.91
C LYS A 57 3.52 2.31 -15.99
N TRP A 58 2.77 1.66 -15.10
CA TRP A 58 2.06 2.33 -14.02
C TRP A 58 2.99 2.58 -12.85
N HIS A 59 2.96 3.80 -12.34
CA HIS A 59 3.67 4.24 -11.15
C HIS A 59 2.66 4.65 -10.08
N ALA A 60 2.84 4.15 -8.86
CA ALA A 60 2.05 4.53 -7.70
C ALA A 60 2.86 5.47 -6.81
N THR A 61 2.28 6.60 -6.43
CA THR A 61 2.90 7.58 -5.54
C THR A 61 1.96 7.99 -4.41
N MET A 62 2.51 8.24 -3.23
CA MET A 62 1.77 8.76 -2.07
C MET A 62 2.54 9.88 -1.38
N HIS A 63 1.82 10.83 -0.80
CA HIS A 63 2.43 11.88 0.02
C HIS A 63 2.47 11.44 1.49
N VAL A 64 3.30 10.44 1.79
CA VAL A 64 3.51 9.89 3.13
C VAL A 64 4.90 9.28 3.26
N ASP A 65 5.45 9.31 4.48
CA ASP A 65 6.75 8.73 4.80
C ASP A 65 6.61 7.25 5.16
N ALA A 66 7.65 6.45 4.89
CA ALA A 66 7.66 5.02 5.22
C ALA A 66 7.42 4.76 6.72
N ASP A 67 7.95 5.61 7.60
CA ASP A 67 7.78 5.46 9.05
C ASP A 67 6.33 5.68 9.50
N LYS A 68 5.60 6.59 8.85
CA LYS A 68 4.17 6.80 9.13
C LYS A 68 3.36 5.58 8.73
N LEU A 69 3.72 4.93 7.61
CA LEU A 69 3.08 3.68 7.21
C LEU A 69 3.42 2.54 8.18
N ARG A 70 4.67 2.43 8.67
CA ARG A 70 5.04 1.43 9.69
C ARG A 70 4.31 1.64 11.02
N ALA A 71 4.07 2.89 11.40
CA ALA A 71 3.33 3.24 12.62
C ALA A 71 1.81 3.10 12.48
N ALA A 72 1.29 2.93 11.25
CA ALA A 72 -0.13 2.78 11.00
C ALA A 72 -0.65 1.44 11.56
N PRO A 73 -1.96 1.36 11.92
CA PRO A 73 -2.56 0.12 12.36
C PRO A 73 -2.35 -1.02 11.36
N GLU A 74 -1.91 -2.16 11.87
CA GLU A 74 -1.75 -3.37 11.06
C GLU A 74 -3.12 -3.85 10.55
N TYR A 75 -3.20 -4.03 9.24
CA TYR A 75 -4.29 -4.73 8.62
C TYR A 75 -4.08 -6.23 8.72
N LYS A 76 -4.97 -6.90 9.44
CA LYS A 76 -5.01 -8.35 9.48
C LYS A 76 -5.97 -8.84 8.41
N TYR A 77 -5.47 -9.67 7.50
CA TYR A 77 -6.35 -10.46 6.66
C TYR A 77 -7.25 -11.26 7.58
N SER A 78 -8.56 -11.01 7.50
CA SER A 78 -9.53 -11.89 8.13
C SER A 78 -9.40 -13.23 7.44
N SER A 79 -8.70 -14.18 8.06
CA SER A 79 -8.83 -15.58 7.70
C SER A 79 -10.27 -15.96 8.00
N LYS A 80 -11.16 -15.88 7.00
CA LYS A 80 -12.38 -16.68 7.05
C LYS A 80 -11.92 -18.12 6.94
N SER A 81 -11.76 -18.75 8.09
CA SER A 81 -11.79 -20.19 8.27
C SER A 81 -13.16 -20.72 7.89
#